data_AF-A0A7Z8RQR8-F1
#
_entry.id   AF-A0A7Z8RQR8-F1
#
_cell.length_a   1.000
_cell.length_b   1.000
_cell.length_c   1.000
_cell.angle_alpha   90.00
_cell.angle_beta   90.00
_cell.angle_gamma   90.00
#
_symmetry.space_group_name_H-M   'P 1'
#
loop_
_entity.id
_entity.type
_entity.pdbx_description
1 polymer ?
#
loop_
_entity_poly.entity_id
_entity_poly.type
_entity_poly.pdbx_seq_one_letter_code
_entity_poly.pdbx_strand_id
1 'polypeptide(L)' 'MLKPLKIIKIIGFIAMAIASIFFPFDVKGKIISFTFILVLGVMSLGTTNLVEYITNKFRENRNN' A
#
# COMPACT_ATOMS: atom_id res chain seq x y z
N MET A 1 4.59 0.50 17.02
CA MET A 1 5.70 0.96 16.16
C MET A 1 5.40 0.62 14.71
N LEU A 2 5.17 1.60 13.85
CA LEU A 2 5.16 1.36 12.40
C LEU A 2 6.56 0.91 12.02
N LYS A 3 6.72 -0.36 11.61
CA LYS A 3 8.01 -0.87 11.13
C LYS A 3 8.50 0.05 10.01
N PRO A 4 9.79 0.41 9.95
CA PRO A 4 10.33 1.33 8.94
C PRO A 4 9.95 0.93 7.50
N LEU A 5 9.77 -0.37 7.24
CA LEU A 5 9.27 -0.90 5.96
C LEU A 5 7.86 -0.41 5.58
N LYS A 6 6.94 -0.25 6.55
CA LYS A 6 5.59 0.29 6.32
C LYS A 6 5.64 1.77 5.96
N ILE A 7 6.54 2.53 6.58
CA ILE A 7 6.72 3.97 6.31
C ILE A 7 7.27 4.17 4.89
N ILE A 8 8.29 3.41 4.49
CA ILE A 8 8.87 3.46 3.14
C ILE A 8 7.81 3.11 2.08
N LYS A 9 6.97 2.09 2.33
CA LYS A 9 5.84 1.74 1.45
C LYS A 9 4.85 2.90 1.26
N ILE A 10 4.49 3.60 2.34
CA ILE A 10 3.57 4.73 2.29
C ILE A 10 4.17 5.88 1.49
N ILE A 11 5.44 6.23 1.76
CA ILE A 11 6.15 7.29 1.04
C ILE A 11 6.24 6.96 -0.46
N GLY A 12 6.54 5.70 -0.82
CA GLY A 12 6.56 5.24 -2.20
C GLY A 12 5.20 5.37 -2.90
N PHE A 13 4.10 5.03 -2.21
CA PHE A 13 2.76 5.21 -2.75
C PHE A 13 2.40 6.68 -2.97
N ILE A 14 2.78 7.56 -2.05
CA ILE A 14 2.57 9.01 -2.19
C ILE A 14 3.35 9.55 -3.40
N ALA A 15 4.63 9.17 -3.55
CA ALA A 15 5.45 9.58 -4.68
C ALA A 15 4.84 9.11 -6.01
N MET A 16 4.34 7.87 -6.07
CA MET A 16 3.68 7.31 -7.26
C MET A 16 2.37 8.02 -7.59
N ALA A 17 1.57 8.39 -6.58
CA ALA A 17 0.35 9.16 -6.77
C ALA A 17 0.64 10.55 -7.34
N ILE A 18 1.68 11.24 -6.83
CA ILE A 18 2.12 12.55 -7.34
C ILE A 18 2.66 12.41 -8.77
N ALA A 19 3.48 11.40 -9.05
CA ALA A 19 4.03 11.15 -10.39
C ALA A 19 2.93 10.90 -11.43
N SER A 20 1.81 10.27 -11.05
CA SER A 20 0.68 10.03 -11.96
C SER A 20 0.03 11.31 -12.50
N ILE A 21 0.16 12.44 -11.79
CA ILE A 21 -0.37 13.74 -12.21
C ILE A 21 0.42 14.31 -13.40
N PHE A 22 1.71 14.00 -13.48
CA PHE A 22 2.62 14.46 -14.53
C PHE A 22 2.59 13.59 -15.78
N PHE A 23 1.89 12.46 -15.76
CA PHE A 23 1.73 11.63 -16.96
C PHE A 23 0.88 12.34 -18.02
N PRO A 24 1.17 12.13 -19.32
CA PRO A 24 0.47 12.73 -20.44
C PRO A 24 -0.89 12.04 -20.70
N PHE A 25 -1.74 11.98 -19.68
CA PHE A 25 -3.11 11.50 -19.77
C PHE A 25 -4.10 12.65 -19.81
N ASP A 26 -5.23 12.45 -20.48
CA ASP A 26 -6.38 13.35 -20.36
C ASP A 26 -6.88 13.41 -18.91
N VAL A 27 -7.62 14.46 -18.56
CA VAL A 27 -8.16 14.68 -17.20
C VAL A 27 -8.87 13.44 -16.66
N LYS A 28 -9.67 12.76 -17.49
CA LYS A 28 -10.35 11.50 -17.12
C LYS A 28 -9.34 10.39 -16.81
N GLY A 29 -8.31 10.23 -17.63
CA GLY A 29 -7.25 9.23 -17.43
C GLY A 29 -6.42 9.48 -16.17
N LYS A 30 -6.17 10.76 -15.84
CA LYS A 30 -5.51 11.15 -14.57
C LYS A 30 -6.34 10.76 -13.35
N ILE A 31 -7.64 11.02 -13.36
CA ILE A 31 -8.55 10.66 -12.26
C ILE A 31 -8.58 9.13 -12.08
N ILE A 32 -8.75 8.38 -13.16
CA ILE A 32 -8.78 6.91 -13.11
C ILE A 32 -7.46 6.35 -12.56
N SER A 33 -6.32 6.85 -13.06
CA SER A 33 -4.99 6.40 -12.62
C SER A 33 -4.75 6.70 -11.15
N PHE A 34 -5.14 7.90 -10.70
CA PHE A 34 -5.02 8.29 -9.29
C PHE A 34 -5.88 7.40 -8.37
N THR A 35 -7.15 7.18 -8.75
CA THR A 35 -8.05 6.28 -8.01
C THR A 35 -7.50 4.85 -7.96
N PHE A 36 -6.94 4.36 -9.08
CA PHE A 36 -6.34 3.04 -9.14
C PHE A 36 -5.14 2.88 -8.20
N ILE A 37 -4.25 3.89 -8.17
CA ILE A 37 -3.10 3.92 -7.25
C ILE A 37 -3.58 3.93 -5.78
N LEU A 38 -4.62 4.69 -5.47
CA LEU A 38 -5.22 4.70 -4.13
C LEU A 38 -5.73 3.33 -3.71
N VAL A 39 -6.50 2.65 -4.58
CA VAL A 39 -7.04 1.31 -4.31
C VAL A 39 -5.90 0.31 -4.08
N LEU A 40 -4.88 0.32 -4.93
CA LEU A 40 -3.69 -0.52 -4.76
C LEU A 40 -2.97 -0.26 -3.45
N GLY A 41 -2.88 1.00 -3.02
CA GLY A 41 -2.28 1.40 -1.75
C GLY A 41 -2.99 0.79 -0.55
N VAL A 42 -4.31 0.95 -0.50
CA VAL A 42 -5.15 0.39 0.56
C VAL A 42 -5.08 -1.13 0.58
N MET A 43 -5.18 -1.76 -0.59
CA MET A 43 -5.13 -3.22 -0.73
C MET A 43 -3.78 -3.78 -0.24
N SER A 44 -2.67 -3.16 -0.65
CA SER A 44 -1.32 -3.55 -0.23
C SER A 44 -1.12 -3.46 1.29
N LEU A 45 -1.61 -2.38 1.93
CA LEU A 45 -1.54 -2.22 3.38
C LEU A 45 -2.43 -3.24 4.11
N GLY A 46 -3.65 -3.45 3.62
CA GLY A 46 -4.59 -4.43 4.17
C GLY A 46 -4.02 -5.85 4.12
N THR A 47 -3.52 -6.28 2.96
CA THR A 47 -2.89 -7.61 2.80
C THR A 47 -1.65 -7.76 3.66
N THR A 48 -0.79 -6.73 3.75
CA THR A 48 0.41 -6.79 4.60
C THR A 48 0.03 -6.97 6.07
N ASN A 49 -0.98 -6.24 6.57
CA ASN A 49 -1.46 -6.39 7.93
C ASN A 49 -2.10 -7.77 8.18
N LEU A 50 -2.87 -8.28 7.22
CA LEU A 50 -3.49 -9.60 7.33
C LEU A 50 -2.44 -10.71 7.39
N VAL A 51 -1.43 -10.68 6.53
CA VAL A 51 -0.33 -11.64 6.53
C VAL A 51 0.46 -11.54 7.84
N GLU A 52 0.72 -10.33 8.34
CA GLU A 52 1.40 -10.13 9.62
C GLU A 52 0.57 -10.71 10.79
N TYR A 53 -0.74 -10.51 10.78
CA TYR A 53 -1.64 -11.08 11.79
C TYR A 53 -1.64 -12.62 11.76
N ILE A 54 -1.80 -13.22 10.57
CA ILE A 54 -1.78 -14.67 10.39
C ILE A 54 -0.43 -15.25 10.84
N THR A 55 0.68 -14.63 10.41
CA THR A 55 2.03 -15.08 10.77
C THR A 55 2.25 -15.00 12.28
N ASN A 56 1.81 -13.93 12.93
CA ASN A 56 1.91 -13.80 14.38
C ASN A 56 1.07 -14.86 15.09
N LYS A 57 -0.16 -15.12 14.63
CA LYS A 57 -1.03 -16.15 15.18
C LYS A 57 -0.42 -17.55 15.09
N PHE A 58 0.20 -17.89 13.94
CA PHE A 58 0.92 -19.16 13.79
C PHE A 58 2.18 -19.23 14.65
N ARG A 59 2.91 -18.12 14.80
CA ARG A 59 4.11 -18.07 15.65
C ARG A 59 3.77 -18.28 17.12
N GLU A 60 2.68 -17.68 17.60
CA GLU A 60 2.19 -17.82 18.97
C GLU A 60 1.76 -19.27 19.26
N ASN A 61 1.00 -19.90 18.34
CA ASN A 61 0.63 -21.32 18.45
C ASN A 61 1.81 -22.31 18.43
N ARG A 62 2.98 -21.90 17.92
CA ARG A 62 4.17 -22.76 17.87
C ARG A 62 5.09 -22.59 19.09
N ASN A 63 4.89 -21.52 19.86
CA ASN A 63 5.67 -21.20 21.05
C ASN A 63 4.93 -21.55 22.36
N ASN A 64 3.65 -21.92 22.29
CA ASN A 64 2.89 -22.62 23.35
C ASN A 64 2.99 -24.12 23.16
#